data_AF-A0A1G4ASK2-F1
#
_entry.id   AF-A0A1G4ASK2-F1
#
_cell.length_a   1.000
_cell.length_b   1.000
_cell.length_c   1.000
_cell.angle_alpha   90.00
_cell.angle_beta   90.00
_cell.angle_gamma   90.00
#
_symmetry.space_group_name_H-M   'P 1'
#
loop_
_entity.id
_entity.type
_entity.pdbx_description
1 polymer ?
#
loop_
_entity_poly.entity_id
_entity_poly.type
_entity_poly.pdbx_seq_one_letter_code
_entity_poly.pdbx_strand_id
1 'polypeptide(L)'
;MGSASFRSASRHCHWKDCQFSTSNSETYEEHMLLHRRCPKDGCLSEFKEEKDIQRHVWKTHRRWAFSTKYPSIRGVCGICGKIYERKDYVRRHMREKHQDQNNKVRQQRPRRNRLLWKQ
;
A
#
# COMPACT_ATOMS: atom_id res chain seq x y z
N MET A 1 42.40 26.08 2.88
CA MET A 1 41.75 25.12 1.96
C MET A 1 40.82 24.24 2.81
N GLY A 2 39.52 24.56 2.84
CA GLY A 2 38.54 23.83 3.65
C GLY A 2 37.56 23.09 2.75
N SER A 3 37.78 21.79 2.58
CA SER A 3 36.89 20.92 1.80
C SER A 3 35.59 20.71 2.57
N ALA A 4 34.51 21.37 2.17
CA ALA A 4 33.18 21.06 2.67
C ALA A 4 32.77 19.67 2.15
N SER A 5 32.84 18.65 2.99
CA SER A 5 32.26 17.34 2.70
C SER A 5 30.74 17.46 2.61
N PHE A 6 30.23 17.58 1.39
CA PHE A 6 28.81 17.36 1.11
C PHE A 6 28.48 15.90 1.42
N ARG A 7 27.86 15.64 2.57
CA ARG A 7 27.28 14.35 2.87
C ARG A 7 26.09 14.14 1.94
N SER A 8 26.30 13.44 0.83
CA SER A 8 25.22 13.04 -0.08
C SER A 8 24.18 12.22 0.69
N ALA A 9 22.98 12.79 0.87
CA ALA A 9 21.89 12.10 1.55
C ALA A 9 21.43 10.91 0.71
N SER A 10 21.50 9.70 1.27
CA SER A 10 21.05 8.48 0.61
C SER A 10 19.52 8.42 0.55
N ARG A 11 18.96 8.15 -0.62
CA ARG A 11 17.53 7.91 -0.83
C ARG A 11 17.24 6.43 -0.61
N HIS A 12 16.37 6.14 0.35
CA HIS A 12 15.96 4.79 0.70
C HIS A 12 14.57 4.53 0.10
N CYS A 13 14.36 3.34 -0.45
CA CYS A 13 13.04 2.94 -0.92
C CYS A 13 12.13 2.66 0.28
N HIS A 14 10.92 3.21 0.28
CA HIS A 14 9.91 2.97 1.34
C HIS A 14 8.89 1.89 0.95
N TRP A 15 9.15 1.15 -0.13
CA TRP A 15 8.29 0.06 -0.56
C TRP A 15 8.41 -1.12 0.40
N LYS A 16 7.28 -1.81 0.65
CA LYS A 16 7.22 -2.88 1.65
C LYS A 16 8.25 -3.97 1.30
N ASP A 17 9.06 -4.34 2.29
CA ASP A 17 10.11 -5.37 2.20
C ASP A 17 11.25 -5.04 1.20
N CYS A 18 11.33 -3.80 0.70
CA CYS A 18 12.41 -3.34 -0.20
C CYS A 18 13.52 -2.63 0.58
N GLN A 19 14.74 -3.16 0.51
CA GLN A 19 15.93 -2.61 1.21
C GLN A 19 16.83 -1.75 0.31
N PHE A 20 16.37 -1.39 -0.90
CA PHE A 20 17.17 -0.63 -1.84
C PHE A 20 17.42 0.80 -1.33
N SER A 21 18.68 1.22 -1.35
CA SER A 21 19.10 2.59 -1.10
C SER A 21 20.22 3.00 -2.04
N THR A 22 20.23 4.27 -2.42
CA THR A 22 21.22 4.83 -3.33
C THR A 22 21.45 6.30 -3.03
N SER A 23 22.66 6.79 -3.30
CA SER A 23 22.99 8.22 -3.26
C SER A 23 22.63 8.94 -4.57
N ASN A 24 22.38 8.21 -5.66
CA ASN A 24 22.07 8.76 -6.99
C ASN A 24 20.56 8.81 -7.27
N SER A 25 20.06 9.98 -7.72
CA SER A 25 18.68 10.22 -8.11
C SER A 25 18.21 9.34 -9.27
N GLU A 26 19.02 9.20 -10.32
CA GLU A 26 18.64 8.49 -11.55
C GLU A 26 18.40 6.99 -11.27
N THR A 27 19.35 6.36 -10.56
CA THR A 27 19.21 4.96 -10.13
C THR A 27 18.02 4.71 -9.20
N TYR A 28 17.61 5.72 -8.41
CA TYR A 28 16.42 5.61 -7.57
C TYR A 28 15.16 5.63 -8.42
N GLU A 29 15.08 6.48 -9.44
CA GLU A 29 13.92 6.55 -10.34
C GLU A 29 13.77 5.27 -11.15
N GLU A 30 14.86 4.73 -11.71
CA GLU A 30 14.86 3.43 -12.38
C GLU A 30 14.40 2.30 -11.44
N HIS A 31 14.89 2.29 -10.19
CA HIS A 31 14.44 1.33 -9.18
C HIS A 31 12.94 1.44 -8.92
N MET A 32 12.38 2.65 -8.85
CA MET A 32 10.94 2.85 -8.62
C MET A 32 10.08 2.29 -9.76
N LEU A 33 10.61 2.13 -10.98
CA LEU A 33 9.88 1.49 -12.08
C LEU A 33 9.63 0.00 -11.82
N LEU A 34 10.48 -0.68 -11.05
CA LEU A 34 10.23 -2.07 -10.64
C LEU A 34 8.96 -2.19 -9.80
N HIS A 35 8.73 -1.22 -8.92
CA HIS A 35 7.53 -1.15 -8.08
C HIS A 35 6.28 -0.68 -8.81
N ARG A 36 6.43 -0.16 -10.04
CA ARG A 36 5.31 0.28 -10.88
C ARG A 36 4.82 -0.82 -11.82
N ARG A 37 5.61 -1.87 -12.04
CA ARG A 37 5.27 -2.96 -12.95
C ARG A 37 4.47 -4.06 -12.26
N CYS A 38 3.68 -4.77 -13.05
CA CYS A 38 3.01 -5.97 -12.60
C CYS A 38 4.05 -7.03 -12.18
N PRO A 39 3.92 -7.65 -11.01
CA PRO A 39 4.85 -8.67 -10.52
C PRO A 39 4.71 -10.03 -11.23
N LYS A 40 3.72 -10.21 -12.11
CA LYS A 40 3.55 -11.45 -12.86
C LYS A 40 4.52 -11.46 -14.04
N ASP A 41 5.33 -12.52 -14.13
CA ASP A 41 6.21 -12.76 -15.27
C ASP A 41 5.44 -12.74 -16.60
N GLY A 42 6.04 -12.10 -17.60
CA GLY A 42 5.42 -11.86 -18.91
C GLY A 42 4.31 -10.80 -18.94
N CYS A 43 4.05 -10.07 -17.84
CA CYS A 43 3.12 -8.94 -17.84
C CYS A 43 3.86 -7.59 -17.85
N LEU A 44 3.61 -6.78 -18.87
CA LEU A 44 4.23 -5.45 -19.04
C LEU A 44 3.34 -4.30 -18.56
N SER A 45 2.29 -4.58 -17.75
CA SER A 45 1.41 -3.51 -17.27
C SER A 45 2.08 -2.66 -16.20
N GLU A 46 1.97 -1.34 -16.35
CA GLU A 46 2.56 -0.33 -15.48
C GLU A 46 1.49 0.52 -14.77
N PHE A 47 1.78 0.93 -13.54
CA PHE A 47 0.85 1.64 -12.66
C PHE A 47 1.56 2.69 -11.83
N LYS A 48 0.80 3.71 -11.40
CA LYS A 48 1.32 4.78 -10.53
C LYS A 48 1.28 4.42 -9.05
N GLU A 49 0.38 3.52 -8.65
CA GLU A 49 0.14 3.17 -7.23
C GLU A 49 0.02 1.65 -7.03
N GLU A 50 0.51 1.15 -5.90
CA GLU A 50 0.45 -0.28 -5.53
C GLU A 50 -0.99 -0.83 -5.56
N LYS A 51 -1.96 -0.04 -5.08
CA LYS A 51 -3.38 -0.42 -5.05
C LYS A 51 -3.93 -0.71 -6.45
N ASP A 52 -3.38 -0.07 -7.47
CA ASP A 52 -3.80 -0.26 -8.86
C ASP A 52 -3.14 -1.52 -9.45
N ILE A 53 -1.89 -1.81 -9.09
CA ILE A 53 -1.22 -3.09 -9.40
C ILE A 53 -2.01 -4.24 -8.79
N GLN A 54 -2.37 -4.15 -7.50
CA GLN A 54 -3.15 -5.19 -6.84
C GLN A 54 -4.51 -5.39 -7.51
N ARG A 55 -5.19 -4.31 -7.92
CA ARG A 55 -6.45 -4.40 -8.67
C ARG A 55 -6.26 -5.08 -10.02
N HIS A 56 -5.22 -4.71 -10.76
CA HIS A 56 -4.87 -5.32 -12.03
C HIS A 56 -4.59 -6.81 -11.87
N VAL A 57 -3.76 -7.20 -10.90
CA VAL A 57 -3.43 -8.60 -10.62
C VAL A 57 -4.69 -9.41 -10.34
N TRP A 58 -5.60 -8.92 -9.49
CA TRP A 58 -6.82 -9.66 -9.14
C TRP A 58 -7.85 -9.72 -10.27
N LYS A 59 -7.84 -8.77 -11.20
CA LYS A 59 -8.73 -8.73 -12.38
C LYS A 59 -8.19 -9.57 -13.54
N THR A 60 -6.92 -9.40 -13.89
CA THR A 60 -6.28 -9.94 -15.10
C THR A 60 -5.51 -11.24 -14.82
N HIS A 61 -5.00 -11.42 -13.60
CA HIS A 61 -4.15 -12.53 -13.21
C HIS A 61 -4.74 -13.31 -12.04
N ARG A 62 -6.08 -13.40 -11.97
CA ARG A 62 -6.81 -14.00 -10.85
C ARG A 62 -6.29 -15.38 -10.43
N ARG A 63 -6.06 -16.30 -11.39
CA ARG A 63 -5.56 -17.65 -11.09
C ARG A 63 -4.15 -17.61 -10.48
N TRP A 64 -3.26 -16.80 -11.06
CA TRP A 64 -1.91 -16.61 -10.56
C TRP A 64 -1.94 -15.98 -9.16
N ALA A 65 -2.75 -14.93 -8.95
CA ALA A 65 -2.92 -14.26 -7.66
C ALA A 65 -3.40 -15.21 -6.56
N PHE A 66 -4.32 -16.13 -6.89
CA PHE A 66 -4.74 -17.18 -5.95
C PHE A 66 -3.60 -18.16 -5.64
N SER A 67 -2.89 -18.63 -6.66
CA SER A 67 -1.79 -19.59 -6.51
C SER A 67 -0.64 -19.05 -5.68
N THR A 68 -0.28 -17.78 -5.86
CA THR A 68 0.83 -17.13 -5.15
C THR A 68 0.39 -16.49 -3.84
N LYS A 69 -0.89 -16.62 -3.46
CA LYS A 69 -1.49 -15.95 -2.28
C LYS A 69 -1.20 -14.45 -2.28
N TYR A 70 -1.24 -13.83 -3.46
CA TYR A 70 -0.95 -12.41 -3.65
C TYR A 70 -1.89 -11.54 -2.80
N PRO A 71 -1.41 -10.44 -2.19
CA PRO A 71 -2.23 -9.60 -1.31
C PRO A 71 -3.55 -9.18 -1.97
N SER A 72 -4.66 -9.42 -1.29
CA SER A 72 -5.99 -9.10 -1.80
C SER A 72 -6.45 -7.71 -1.38
N ILE A 73 -7.04 -6.97 -2.32
CA ILE A 73 -7.75 -5.70 -2.06
C ILE A 73 -9.17 -5.91 -1.52
N ARG A 74 -9.56 -7.19 -1.36
CA ARG A 74 -10.89 -7.55 -0.87
C ARG A 74 -11.09 -6.99 0.52
N GLY A 75 -12.29 -6.52 0.76
CA GLY A 75 -12.69 -5.98 2.05
C GLY A 75 -13.78 -6.86 2.64
N VAL A 76 -13.71 -7.10 3.94
CA VAL A 76 -14.76 -7.80 4.68
C VAL A 76 -15.50 -6.78 5.55
N CYS A 77 -16.83 -6.88 5.58
CA CYS A 77 -17.63 -6.13 6.53
C CYS A 77 -17.39 -6.68 7.95
N GLY A 78 -16.89 -5.85 8.86
CA GLY A 78 -16.66 -6.27 10.25
C GLY A 78 -17.94 -6.49 11.07
N ILE A 79 -19.12 -6.11 10.55
CA ILE A 79 -20.40 -6.26 11.26
C ILE A 79 -21.15 -7.51 10.79
N CYS A 80 -21.28 -7.70 9.48
CA CYS A 80 -22.03 -8.84 8.91
C CYS A 80 -21.16 -9.89 8.22
N GLY A 81 -19.83 -9.73 8.19
CA GLY A 81 -18.90 -10.69 7.58
C GLY A 81 -18.93 -10.74 6.04
N LYS A 82 -19.75 -9.91 5.38
CA LYS A 82 -19.88 -9.95 3.91
C LYS A 82 -18.57 -9.56 3.21
N ILE A 83 -18.15 -10.39 2.26
CA ILE A 83 -16.90 -10.22 1.49
C ILE A 83 -17.20 -9.39 0.23
N TYR A 84 -16.42 -8.35 0.03
CA TYR A 84 -16.48 -7.47 -1.12
C TYR A 84 -15.16 -7.51 -1.88
N GLU A 85 -15.23 -7.32 -3.19
CA GLU A 85 -14.04 -7.26 -4.04
C GLU A 85 -13.12 -6.09 -3.69
N ARG A 86 -13.66 -5.01 -3.13
CA ARG A 86 -12.93 -3.77 -2.81
C ARG A 86 -13.32 -3.20 -1.45
N LYS A 87 -12.34 -2.60 -0.76
CA LYS A 87 -12.57 -1.83 0.48
C LYS A 87 -13.52 -0.64 0.31
N ASP A 88 -13.55 -0.01 -0.87
CA ASP A 88 -14.50 1.07 -1.17
C ASP A 88 -15.95 0.61 -1.08
N TYR A 89 -16.23 -0.61 -1.55
CA TYR A 89 -17.57 -1.20 -1.48
C TYR A 89 -17.96 -1.55 -0.07
N VAL A 90 -17.02 -1.98 0.77
CA VAL A 90 -17.27 -2.12 2.21
C VAL A 90 -17.66 -0.78 2.82
N ARG A 91 -16.92 0.31 2.53
CA ARG A 91 -17.27 1.64 3.06
C ARG A 91 -18.67 2.09 2.65
N ARG A 92 -19.05 1.88 1.39
CA ARG A 92 -20.40 2.17 0.91
C ARG A 92 -21.44 1.31 1.63
N HIS A 93 -21.21 0.00 1.70
CA HIS A 93 -22.06 -0.94 2.40
C HIS A 93 -22.25 -0.56 3.88
N MET A 94 -21.19 -0.15 4.58
CA MET A 94 -21.26 0.31 5.96
C MET A 94 -22.15 1.55 6.12
N ARG A 95 -22.15 2.47 5.14
CA ARG A 95 -23.04 3.64 5.16
C ARG A 95 -24.49 3.27 4.87
N GLU A 96 -24.74 2.36 3.94
CA GLU A 96 -26.09 2.01 3.49
C GLU A 96 -26.80 0.99 4.40
N LYS A 97 -26.04 0.09 5.05
CA LYS A 97 -26.59 -1.06 5.79
C LYS A 97 -26.23 -1.07 7.28
N HIS A 98 -25.24 -0.29 7.68
CA HIS A 98 -24.72 -0.27 9.05
C HIS A 98 -24.50 1.16 9.57
N GLN A 99 -25.32 2.11 9.12
CA GLN A 99 -25.13 3.54 9.39
C GLN A 99 -25.00 3.84 10.90
N ASP A 100 -25.91 3.29 11.71
CA ASP A 100 -25.94 3.49 13.16
C ASP A 100 -24.76 2.84 13.89
N GLN A 101 -24.25 1.71 13.38
CA GLN A 101 -23.13 0.98 13.97
C GLN A 101 -21.77 1.59 13.58
N ASN A 102 -21.67 2.20 12.39
CA ASN A 102 -20.45 2.85 11.90
C ASN A 102 -20.10 4.13 12.70
N ASN A 103 -21.10 4.84 13.21
CA ASN A 103 -20.90 6.08 13.97
C ASN A 103 -20.21 5.82 15.33
N LYS A 104 -20.52 4.70 15.99
CA LYS A 104 -19.91 4.29 17.27
C LYS A 104 -18.44 3.88 17.14
N VAL A 105 -18.02 3.35 15.98
CA VAL A 105 -16.61 2.95 15.72
C VAL A 105 -15.72 4.17 15.50
N ARG A 106 -16.25 5.25 14.90
CA ARG A 106 -15.48 6.49 14.66
C ARG A 106 -15.18 7.26 15.95
N GLN A 107 -16.10 7.24 16.92
CA GLN A 107 -15.95 7.96 18.19
C GLN A 107 -15.03 7.25 19.20
N GLN A 108 -14.75 5.96 19.01
CA GLN A 108 -13.94 5.14 19.93
C GLN A 108 -12.48 4.98 19.50
N ARG A 109 -12.00 5.65 18.45
CA ARG A 109 -10.56 5.65 18.15
C ARG A 109 -9.83 6.48 19.23
N PRO A 110 -9.03 5.87 20.12
CA PRO A 110 -8.23 6.66 21.04
C PRO A 110 -7.29 7.54 20.21
N ARG A 111 -7.23 8.83 20.55
CA ARG A 111 -6.19 9.73 20.04
C ARG A 111 -4.85 9.08 20.38
N ARG A 112 -4.08 8.72 19.36
CA ARG A 112 -2.73 8.15 19.53
C ARG A 112 -1.92 9.17 20.35
N ASN A 113 -1.73 8.87 21.63
CA ASN A 113 -1.02 9.75 22.55
C ASN A 113 0.45 9.77 22.09
N ARG A 114 0.91 10.91 21.56
CA ARG A 114 2.31 11.13 21.19
C ARG A 114 3.07 11.49 22.48
N LEU A 115 3.39 10.49 23.29
CA LEU A 115 4.25 10.69 24.45
C LEU A 115 5.72 10.53 24.04
N LEU A 116 6.37 11.69 23.97
CA LEU A 116 7.73 12.02 24.42
C LEU A 116 8.75 10.89 24.58
N TRP A 117 9.80 10.91 23.75
CA TRP A 117 11.09 10.27 24.08
C TRP A 117 12.07 11.37 24.48
N LYS A 118 12.14 11.66 25.79
CA LYS A 118 13.30 12.29 26.42
C LYS A 118 14.00 11.22 27.25
N GLN A 119 15.23 10.92 26.90
CA GLN A 119 16.34 10.71 27.82
C GLN A 119 17.64 10.86 27.03
#